data_AF-A0A0J7K7U7-F1
#
_entry.id   AF-A0A0J7K7U7-F1
#
_cell.length_a   1.000
_cell.length_b   1.000
_cell.length_c   1.000
_cell.angle_alpha   90.00
_cell.angle_beta   90.00
_cell.angle_gamma   90.00
#
_symmetry.space_group_name_H-M   'P 1'
#
loop_
_entity.id
_entity.type
_entity.pdbx_description
1 polymer ?
#
loop_
_entity_poly.entity_id
_entity_poly.type
_entity_poly.pdbx_seq_one_letter_code
_entity_poly.pdbx_strand_id
1 'polypeptide(L)' 'MEFVRNRVTEIQDITEKNHWRHVRSEQNLADIILRGTDPDQLIKANIWWHGPEWLKNEEETANFYMPAGS' A
#
# COMPACT_ATOMS: atom_id res chain seq x y z
N MET A 1 -18.99 3.26 -5.07
CA MET A 1 -18.88 4.73 -5.11
C MET A 1 -18.25 5.14 -6.43
N GLU A 2 -18.92 5.98 -7.21
CA GLU A 2 -18.51 6.38 -8.56
C GLU A 2 -17.17 7.15 -8.58
N PHE A 3 -16.93 8.00 -7.59
CA PHE A 3 -15.68 8.75 -7.44
C PHE A 3 -14.43 7.86 -7.39
N VAL A 4 -14.46 6.79 -6.59
CA VAL A 4 -13.33 5.85 -6.45
C VAL A 4 -13.04 5.17 -7.79
N ARG A 5 -14.07 4.73 -8.51
CA ARG A 5 -13.91 4.11 -9.82
C ARG A 5 -13.27 5.08 -10.81
N ASN A 6 -13.80 6.30 -10.92
CA ASN A 6 -13.30 7.29 -11.86
C ASN A 6 -11.83 7.64 -11.61
N ARG A 7 -11.43 7.78 -10.34
CA ARG A 7 -10.03 8.05 -9.98
C ARG A 7 -9.11 6.85 -10.24
N VAL A 8 -9.58 5.62 -9.95
CA VAL A 8 -8.79 4.41 -10.26
C VAL A 8 -8.58 4.28 -11.76
N THR A 9 -9.61 4.50 -12.58
CA THR A 9 -9.49 4.48 -14.05
C THR A 9 -8.52 5.54 -14.55
N GLU A 10 -8.65 6.79 -14.10
CA GLU A 10 -7.75 7.88 -14.49
C GLU A 10 -6.28 7.57 -14.16
N ILE A 11 -6.00 7.01 -12.98
CA ILE A 11 -4.63 6.63 -12.60
C ILE A 11 -4.14 5.46 -13.46
N GLN A 12 -5.00 4.47 -13.74
CA GLN A 12 -4.65 3.32 -14.59
C GLN A 12 -4.40 3.73 -16.06
N ASP A 13 -5.05 4.77 -16.55
CA ASP A 13 -4.84 5.28 -17.92
C ASP A 13 -3.49 5.99 -18.08
N ILE A 14 -2.95 6.57 -16.99
CA ILE A 14 -1.66 7.30 -17.00
C ILE A 14 -0.48 6.48 -16.44
N THR A 15 -0.69 5.21 -16.10
CA THR A 15 0.34 4.32 -15.54
C THR A 15 0.37 2.98 -16.24
N GLU A 16 1.54 2.36 -16.33
CA GLU A 16 1.65 1.01 -16.89
C GLU A 16 1.08 -0.04 -15.91
N LYS A 17 0.37 -1.05 -16.44
CA LYS A 17 -0.28 -2.08 -15.61
C LYS A 17 0.68 -2.88 -14.73
N ASN A 18 1.89 -3.11 -15.20
CA ASN A 18 2.99 -3.77 -14.48
C ASN A 18 3.52 -2.97 -13.28
N HIS A 19 3.21 -1.67 -13.18
CA HIS A 19 3.57 -0.84 -12.01
C HIS A 19 2.59 -1.02 -10.85
N TRP A 20 1.39 -1.56 -11.10
CA TRP A 20 0.42 -1.82 -10.04
C TRP A 20 0.71 -3.15 -9.37
N ARG A 21 0.79 -3.13 -8.04
CA ARG A 21 1.07 -4.33 -7.25
C ARG A 21 0.12 -4.42 -6.06
N HIS A 22 -0.22 -5.65 -5.67
CA HIS A 22 -1.14 -5.89 -4.55
C HIS A 22 -0.41 -5.74 -3.21
N VAL A 23 -0.83 -4.76 -2.41
CA VAL A 23 -0.33 -4.60 -1.04
C VAL A 23 -1.22 -5.37 -0.07
N ARG A 24 -0.62 -6.24 0.74
CA ARG A 24 -1.32 -6.95 1.83
C ARG A 24 -1.95 -5.95 2.79
N SER A 25 -3.16 -6.23 3.27
CA SER A 25 -3.94 -5.29 4.09
C SER A 25 -3.21 -4.80 5.34
N GLU A 26 -2.40 -5.64 5.99
CA GLU A 26 -1.63 -5.29 7.19
C GLU A 26 -0.53 -4.26 6.92
N GLN A 27 -0.15 -4.10 5.65
CA GLN A 27 0.89 -3.17 5.21
C GLN A 27 0.32 -2.00 4.40
N ASN A 28 -0.99 -1.96 4.20
CA ASN A 28 -1.66 -0.84 3.56
C ASN A 28 -1.82 0.32 4.57
N LEU A 29 -1.11 1.41 4.36
CA LEU A 29 -1.19 2.60 5.21
C LEU A 29 -2.61 3.17 5.30
N ALA A 30 -3.38 3.05 4.22
CA ALA A 30 -4.77 3.52 4.21
C ALA A 30 -5.64 2.75 5.20
N ASP A 31 -5.38 1.46 5.41
CA ASP A 31 -6.15 0.64 6.36
C ASP A 31 -5.99 1.12 7.81
N ILE A 32 -4.83 1.67 8.18
CA ILE A 32 -4.57 2.17 9.54
C ILE A 32 -5.54 3.32 9.86
N ILE A 33 -5.68 4.29 8.96
CA ILE A 33 -6.60 5.42 9.16
C ILE A 33 -8.06 4.95 9.04
N LEU A 34 -8.36 4.15 8.01
CA LEU A 34 -9.72 3.76 7.67
C LEU A 34 -10.38 2.86 8.71
N ARG A 35 -9.60 2.13 9.52
CA ARG A 35 -10.11 1.29 10.63
C ARG A 35 -10.41 2.07 11.90
N GLY A 36 -10.15 3.38 11.93
CA GLY A 36 -10.36 4.20 13.12
C GLY A 36 -9.30 3.94 14.19
N THR A 37 -8.02 3.95 13.79
CA THR A 37 -6.91 3.82 14.74
C THR A 37 -6.92 4.98 15.72
N ASP A 38 -6.81 4.64 17.01
CA ASP A 38 -6.69 5.61 18.09
C ASP A 38 -5.46 6.52 17.91
N PRO A 39 -5.55 7.84 18.19
CA PRO A 39 -4.44 8.77 18.00
C PRO A 39 -3.13 8.34 18.70
N ASP A 40 -3.21 7.74 19.90
CA ASP A 40 -2.02 7.30 20.64
C ASP A 40 -1.38 6.07 19.99
N GLN A 41 -2.18 5.24 19.32
CA GLN A 41 -1.68 4.13 18.51
C GLN A 41 -1.08 4.63 17.18
N LEU A 42 -1.68 5.66 16.58
CA LEU A 42 -1.19 6.25 15.34
C LEU A 42 0.19 6.89 15.52
N ILE A 43 0.43 7.58 16.65
CA ILE A 43 1.75 8.15 16.97
C ILE A 43 2.82 7.05 17.03
N LYS A 44 2.46 5.84 17.51
CA LYS A 44 3.37 4.69 17.62
C LYS A 44 3.47 3.87 16.31
N ALA A 45 2.62 4.14 15.33
CA ALA A 45 2.61 3.40 14.07
C ALA A 45 3.80 3.82 13.19
N ASN A 46 4.95 3.17 13.39
CA ASN A 46 6.18 3.45 12.64
C ASN A 46 5.96 3.40 11.11
N ILE A 47 5.15 2.45 10.66
CA ILE A 47 4.80 2.28 9.25
C ILE A 47 4.09 3.53 8.66
N TRP A 48 3.31 4.26 9.45
CA TRP A 48 2.62 5.49 9.02
C TRP A 48 3.61 6.63 8.77
N TRP A 49 4.60 6.79 9.64
CA TRP A 49 5.57 7.89 9.57
C TRP A 49 6.73 7.61 8.62
N HIS A 50 7.15 6.36 8.52
CA HIS A 50 8.35 5.97 7.78
C HIS A 50 8.06 5.14 6.53
N GLY A 51 6.80 4.77 6.30
CA GLY A 51 6.41 3.83 5.26
C GLY A 51 6.79 2.39 5.59
N PRO A 52 6.24 1.41 4.84
CA PRO A 52 6.63 0.02 4.94
C PRO A 52 8.04 -0.22 4.37
N GLU A 53 8.75 -1.19 4.94
CA GLU A 53 10.17 -1.44 4.61
C GLU A 53 10.36 -1.83 3.13
N TRP A 54 9.43 -2.62 2.58
CA TRP A 54 9.49 -3.02 1.18
C TRP A 54 9.49 -1.83 0.21
N LEU A 55 8.92 -0.67 0.58
CA LEU A 55 8.93 0.52 -0.26
C LEU A 55 10.31 1.19 -0.32
N LYS A 56 11.18 0.90 0.65
CA LYS A 56 12.52 1.50 0.77
C LYS A 56 13.58 0.73 -0.02
N ASN A 57 13.37 -0.56 -0.27
CA ASN A 57 14.33 -1.44 -0.92
C ASN A 57 13.68 -2.17 -2.12
N GLU A 58 14.27 -2.04 -3.31
CA GLU A 58 13.77 -2.69 -4.54
C GLU A 58 13.75 -4.23 -4.44
N GLU A 59 14.71 -4.81 -3.72
CA GLU A 59 14.81 -6.26 -3.50
C GLU A 59 13.71 -6.78 -2.57
N GLU A 60 13.38 -6.04 -1.51
CA GLU A 60 12.26 -6.38 -0.62
C GLU A 60 10.90 -6.12 -1.27
N THR A 61 10.80 -5.10 -2.13
CA THR A 61 9.65 -4.92 -3.02
C THR A 61 9.42 -6.23 -3.80
N ALA A 62 10.42 -6.78 -4.49
CA ALA A 62 10.26 -8.00 -5.28
C ALA A 62 9.79 -9.21 -4.44
N ASN A 63 10.37 -9.42 -3.26
CA ASN A 63 10.03 -10.52 -2.35
C ASN A 63 8.65 -10.38 -1.70
N PHE A 64 8.14 -9.16 -1.54
CA PHE A 64 6.80 -8.93 -0.98
C PHE A 64 5.68 -9.38 -1.93
N TYR A 65 5.90 -9.24 -3.25
CA TYR A 65 4.91 -9.57 -4.27
C TYR A 65 5.06 -10.99 -4.86
N MET A 66 6.21 -11.64 -4.69
CA MET A 66 6.44 -13.01 -5.16
C MET A 66 6.79 -13.90 -3.96
N PRO A 67 5.89 -14.80 -3.50
CA PRO A 67 6.27 -15.83 -2.55
C PRO A 67 7.33 -16.71 -3.20
N ALA A 68 8.38 -17.06 -2.47
CA ALA A 68 9.34 -18.07 -2.92
C ALA A 68 8.60 -19.37 -3.25
N GLY A 69 8.46 -19.68 -4.54
CA GLY A 69 7.81 -20.89 -5.05
C GLY A 69 6.40 -20.62 -5.62
N SER A 70 6.35 -20.41 -6.93
CA SER A 70 5.18 -20.65 -7.80
C SER A 70 5.70 -21.07 -9.16
#